data_AF-A0A352Z618-F1
#
_entry.id   AF-A0A352Z618-F1
#
_cell.length_a   1.000
_cell.length_b   1.000
_cell.length_c   1.000
_cell.angle_alpha   90.00
_cell.angle_beta   90.00
_cell.angle_gamma   90.00
#
_symmetry.space_group_name_H-M   'P 1'
#
loop_
_entity.id
_entity.type
_entity.pdbx_description
1 polymer ?
#
loop_
_entity_poly.entity_id
_entity_poly.type
_entity_poly.pdbx_seq_one_letter_code
_entity_poly.pdbx_strand_id
1 'polypeptide(L)'
;MGTTDIGPPDYHMMLPDIVKKNYGQWKYHEIVRPGVLKHVSETNNELYTVRVGSPRLVSIDFIRDICDIADKYCDGHLRFTSRYNV
;
A
#
# COMPACT_ATOMS: atom_id res chain seq x y z
N MET A 1 -27.27 -8.99 -18.49
CA MET A 1 -26.01 -9.77 -18.62
C MET A 1 -24.89 -8.93 -18.07
N GLY A 2 -24.03 -9.49 -17.21
CA GLY A 2 -22.86 -8.78 -16.71
C GLY A 2 -21.79 -8.64 -17.81
N THR A 3 -20.97 -7.60 -17.73
CA THR A 3 -19.83 -7.40 -18.62
C THR A 3 -18.78 -8.49 -18.40
N THR A 4 -18.24 -9.09 -19.46
CA THR A 4 -17.20 -10.13 -19.40
C THR A 4 -15.87 -9.62 -19.96
N ASP A 5 -14.78 -10.35 -19.71
CA ASP A 5 -13.43 -10.05 -20.26
C ASP A 5 -12.84 -8.69 -19.84
N ILE A 6 -13.29 -8.15 -18.71
CA ILE A 6 -12.90 -6.80 -18.24
C ILE A 6 -11.56 -6.74 -17.50
N GLY A 7 -10.98 -7.89 -17.13
CA GLY A 7 -9.73 -7.95 -16.38
C GLY A 7 -9.81 -7.33 -14.97
N PRO A 8 -8.65 -7.14 -14.30
CA PRO A 8 -8.58 -6.42 -13.03
C PRO A 8 -8.69 -4.90 -13.25
N PRO A 9 -9.11 -4.13 -12.24
CA PRO A 9 -8.93 -2.69 -12.23
C PRO A 9 -7.45 -2.31 -12.43
N ASP A 10 -7.18 -1.25 -13.17
CA ASP A 10 -5.82 -0.71 -13.29
C ASP A 10 -5.31 -0.28 -11.90
N TYR A 11 -4.19 -0.87 -11.47
CA TYR A 11 -3.60 -0.60 -10.17
C TYR A 11 -3.13 0.85 -10.04
N HIS A 12 -2.82 1.55 -11.14
CA HIS A 12 -2.45 2.96 -11.11
C HIS A 12 -3.56 3.84 -10.51
N MET A 13 -4.83 3.42 -10.61
CA MET A 13 -5.97 4.12 -10.00
C MET A 13 -6.00 4.00 -8.48
N MET A 14 -5.31 3.01 -7.90
CA MET A 14 -5.31 2.69 -6.47
C MET A 14 -4.02 3.09 -5.75
N LEU A 15 -3.02 3.61 -6.48
CA LEU A 15 -1.75 4.03 -5.89
C LEU A 15 -1.89 5.33 -5.09
N PRO A 16 -1.17 5.47 -3.96
CA PRO A 16 -0.98 6.77 -3.31
C PRO A 16 -0.30 7.77 -4.26
N ASP A 17 -0.62 9.05 -4.15
CA ASP A 17 -0.09 10.08 -5.06
C ASP A 17 1.43 10.23 -4.99
N ILE A 18 2.02 10.06 -3.81
CA ILE A 18 3.48 10.02 -3.66
C ILE A 18 4.11 8.86 -4.44
N VAL A 19 3.44 7.72 -4.53
CA VAL A 19 3.91 6.57 -5.32
C VAL A 19 3.74 6.84 -6.81
N LYS A 20 2.61 7.41 -7.24
CA LYS A 20 2.39 7.80 -8.65
C LYS A 20 3.44 8.79 -9.13
N LYS A 21 3.68 9.86 -8.36
CA LYS A 21 4.64 10.93 -8.70
C LYS A 21 6.08 10.43 -8.84
N ASN A 22 6.46 9.43 -8.05
CA ASN A 22 7.83 8.90 -8.00
C ASN A 22 7.93 7.48 -8.60
N TYR A 23 6.95 7.08 -9.42
CA TYR A 23 6.91 5.71 -9.96
C TYR A 23 8.14 5.43 -10.81
N GLY A 24 8.91 4.41 -10.45
CA GLY A 24 10.19 4.07 -11.10
C GLY A 24 11.34 5.04 -10.80
N GLN A 25 11.17 6.01 -9.90
CA GLN A 25 12.14 7.05 -9.56
C GLN A 25 12.52 7.03 -8.07
N TRP A 26 12.76 5.83 -7.55
CA TRP A 26 13.19 5.62 -6.17
C TRP A 26 14.71 5.45 -6.11
N LYS A 27 15.35 6.20 -5.22
CA LYS A 27 16.80 6.23 -5.09
C LYS A 27 17.31 5.12 -4.18
N TYR A 28 16.70 5.00 -2.99
CA TYR A 28 17.04 3.97 -2.02
C TYR A 28 15.89 3.71 -1.04
N HIS A 29 16.04 2.63 -0.28
CA HIS A 29 15.21 2.35 0.88
C HIS A 29 16.08 1.99 2.08
N GLU A 30 15.58 2.21 3.28
CA GLU A 30 16.21 1.79 4.52
C GLU A 30 15.17 1.27 5.53
N ILE A 31 15.62 0.38 6.41
CA ILE A 31 14.81 -0.14 7.51
C ILE A 31 15.10 0.71 8.74
N VAL A 32 14.17 1.59 9.10
CA VAL A 32 14.33 2.51 10.22
C VAL A 32 14.24 1.76 11.55
N ARG A 33 13.33 0.79 11.63
CA ARG A 33 13.13 -0.13 12.76
C ARG A 33 12.31 -1.34 12.30
N PRO A 34 12.19 -2.42 13.10
CA PRO A 34 11.36 -3.56 12.74
C PRO A 34 9.94 -3.13 12.33
N GLY A 35 9.54 -3.53 11.12
CA GLY A 35 8.23 -3.21 10.55
C GLY A 35 8.10 -1.82 9.92
N VAL A 36 9.14 -0.96 9.93
CA VAL A 36 9.08 0.39 9.32
C VAL A 36 10.18 0.56 8.29
N LEU A 37 9.77 0.80 7.04
CA LEU A 37 10.66 1.06 5.91
C LEU A 37 10.49 2.50 5.45
N LYS A 38 11.59 3.16 5.13
CA LYS A 38 11.61 4.48 4.49
C LYS A 38 12.11 4.33 3.06
N HIS A 39 11.39 4.90 2.11
CA HIS A 39 11.78 4.99 0.71
C HIS A 39 12.03 6.45 0.37
N VAL A 40 13.15 6.73 -0.29
CA VAL A 40 13.53 8.09 -0.71
C VAL A 40 13.60 8.14 -2.23
N SER A 41 12.89 9.09 -2.83
CA SER A 41 12.88 9.29 -4.28
C SER A 41 14.11 10.07 -4.76
N GLU A 42 14.35 10.06 -6.07
CA GLU A 42 15.39 10.89 -6.69
C GLU A 42 15.18 12.40 -6.45
N THR A 43 13.94 12.81 -6.16
CA THR A 43 13.55 14.18 -5.83
C THR A 43 13.46 14.44 -4.33
N ASN A 44 13.99 13.54 -3.49
CA ASN A 44 14.00 13.60 -2.03
C ASN A 44 12.61 13.58 -1.38
N ASN A 45 11.58 13.05 -2.04
CA ASN A 45 10.31 12.72 -1.37
C ASN A 45 10.50 11.46 -0.52
N GLU A 46 9.93 11.47 0.68
CA GLU A 46 10.06 10.36 1.62
C GLU A 46 8.72 9.67 1.82
N LEU A 47 8.70 8.34 1.66
CA LEU A 47 7.53 7.49 1.90
C LEU A 47 7.86 6.46 2.99
N TYR A 48 7.05 6.44 4.03
CA TYR A 48 7.15 5.45 5.10
C TYR A 48 6.12 4.33 4.88
N THR A 49 6.59 3.08 4.87
CA THR A 49 5.74 1.89 4.85
C THR A 49 5.83 1.21 6.20
N VAL A 50 4.69 1.12 6.89
CA VAL A 50 4.55 0.34 8.13
C VAL A 50 3.94 -1.02 7.76
N ARG A 51 4.63 -2.10 8.13
CA ARG A 51 4.22 -3.47 7.83
C ARG A 51 3.74 -4.16 9.09
N VAL A 52 2.56 -4.78 9.00
CA VAL A 52 1.91 -5.47 10.12
C VAL A 52 1.51 -6.89 9.69
N GLY A 53 1.61 -7.84 10.63
CA GLY A 53 1.16 -9.20 10.40
C GLY A 53 -0.35 -9.28 10.20
N SER A 54 -0.79 -10.16 9.29
CA SER A 54 -2.20 -10.53 9.16
C SER A 54 -2.33 -12.06 9.14
N PRO A 55 -3.42 -12.63 9.68
CA PRO A 55 -3.62 -14.07 9.73
C PRO A 55 -3.96 -14.70 8.37
N ARG A 56 -3.88 -13.94 7.27
CA ARG A 56 -4.25 -14.31 5.89
C ARG A 56 -5.74 -14.55 5.70
N LEU A 57 -6.34 -15.45 6.47
CA LEU A 57 -7.78 -15.65 6.51
C LEU A 57 -8.38 -14.64 7.47
N VAL A 58 -9.16 -13.71 6.94
CA VAL A 58 -9.72 -12.57 7.69
C VAL A 58 -11.21 -12.42 7.39
N SER A 59 -11.95 -11.82 8.33
CA SER A 59 -13.34 -11.43 8.12
C SER A 59 -13.43 -10.13 7.30
N ILE A 60 -14.63 -9.83 6.79
CA ILE A 60 -14.89 -8.53 6.15
C ILE A 60 -14.77 -7.37 7.15
N ASP A 61 -15.07 -7.60 8.43
CA ASP A 61 -14.96 -6.57 9.46
C ASP A 61 -13.49 -6.22 9.73
N PHE A 62 -12.59 -7.22 9.74
CA PHE A 62 -11.15 -6.96 9.80
C PHE A 62 -10.68 -6.09 8.62
N ILE A 63 -11.21 -6.32 7.40
CA ILE A 63 -10.87 -5.50 6.23
C ILE A 63 -11.36 -4.06 6.41
N ARG A 64 -12.58 -3.87 6.93
CA ARG A 64 -13.13 -2.54 7.22
C ARG A 64 -12.31 -1.81 8.29
N ASP A 65 -11.91 -2.52 9.35
CA ASP A 65 -11.07 -1.95 10.41
C ASP A 65 -9.72 -1.44 9.87
N ILE A 66 -9.06 -2.19 8.97
CA ILE A 66 -7.81 -1.71 8.35
C ILE A 66 -8.03 -0.59 7.32
N CYS A 67 -9.21 -0.53 6.67
CA CYS A 67 -9.59 0.60 5.84
C CYS A 67 -9.76 1.87 6.69
N ASP A 68 -10.41 1.80 7.85
CA ASP A 68 -10.55 2.93 8.77
C ASP A 68 -9.17 3.46 9.23
N ILE A 69 -8.21 2.56 9.45
CA ILE A 69 -6.81 2.93 9.75
C ILE A 69 -6.17 3.64 8.55
N ALA A 70 -6.35 3.11 7.34
CA ALA A 70 -5.79 3.70 6.12
C ALA A 70 -6.40 5.06 5.80
N ASP A 71 -7.70 5.26 6.00
CA ASP A 71 -8.36 6.55 5.83
C ASP A 71 -7.82 7.58 6.82
N LYS A 72 -7.53 7.17 8.05
CA LYS A 72 -7.03 8.06 9.10
C LYS A 72 -5.56 8.45 8.95
N TYR A 73 -4.71 7.55 8.43
CA TYR A 73 -3.25 7.72 8.48
C TYR A 73 -2.54 7.62 7.13
N CYS A 74 -3.21 7.13 6.09
CA CYS A 74 -2.60 6.75 4.82
C CYS A 74 -3.38 7.27 3.59
N ASP A 75 -4.20 8.31 3.77
CA ASP A 75 -5.06 8.91 2.72
C ASP A 75 -5.94 7.88 2.00
N GLY A 76 -6.39 6.85 2.73
CA GLY A 76 -7.24 5.77 2.21
C GLY A 76 -6.50 4.70 1.41
N HIS A 77 -5.16 4.67 1.45
CA HIS A 77 -4.36 3.70 0.72
C HIS A 77 -3.70 2.65 1.62
N LEU A 78 -3.82 1.39 1.23
CA LEU A 78 -3.07 0.27 1.81
C LEU A 78 -2.75 -0.76 0.72
N ARG A 79 -1.88 -1.72 1.03
CA ARG A 79 -1.62 -2.88 0.15
C ARG A 79 -1.33 -4.11 0.98
N PHE A 80 -1.45 -5.28 0.36
CA PHE A 80 -0.95 -6.52 0.94
C PHE A 80 0.40 -6.91 0.31
N THR A 81 1.23 -7.56 1.09
CA THR A 81 2.50 -8.16 0.63
C THR A 81 2.29 -9.58 0.12
N SER A 82 3.26 -10.13 -0.62
CA SER A 82 3.23 -11.53 -1.11
C SER A 82 3.20 -12.59 -0.01
N ARG A 83 3.47 -12.21 1.25
CA ARG A 83 3.39 -13.09 2.43
C ARG A 83 2.20 -12.75 3.33
N TYR A 84 1.16 -12.12 2.77
CA TYR A 84 -0.10 -11.81 3.42
C TYR A 84 -0.02 -10.83 4.61
N ASN A 85 1.11 -10.16 4.81
CA ASN A 85 1.15 -8.96 5.66
C ASN A 85 0.40 -7.80 4.99
N VAL A 86 -0.07 -6.86 5.81
CA VAL A 86 -0.57 -5.54 5.39
C VAL A 86 0.60 -4.56 5.44
#